data_AF-A0A8X6HER7-F1
#
_entry.id   AF-A0A8X6HER7-F1
#
_cell.length_a   1.000
_cell.length_b   1.000
_cell.length_c   1.000
_cell.angle_alpha   90.00
_cell.angle_beta   90.00
_cell.angle_gamma   90.00
#
_symmetry.space_group_name_H-M   'P 1'
#
loop_
_entity.id
_entity.type
_entity.pdbx_description
1 polymer ?
#
loop_
_entity_poly.entity_id
_entity_poly.type
_entity_poly.pdbx_seq_one_letter_code
_entity_poly.pdbx_strand_id
1 'polypeptide(L)'
;MSQGKETSLELLKSDRKVERRINVPNKSRCGRPHKLNDRDARAIVRKVKKNPKISAPNLVDQIATASGKNVHPETVRRILRTGD
;
A
#
# COMPACT_ATOMS: atom_id res chain seq x y z
N MET A 1 -47.00 32.62 41.74
CA MET A 1 -46.14 32.62 40.54
C MET A 1 -44.70 32.48 40.97
N SER A 2 -44.16 31.26 40.95
CA SER A 2 -42.75 30.99 40.61
C SER A 2 -42.50 29.52 40.93
N GLN A 3 -42.35 28.71 39.88
CA GLN A 3 -42.07 27.30 40.00
C GLN A 3 -40.61 27.11 40.45
N GLY A 4 -40.43 26.44 41.59
CA GLY A 4 -39.14 26.01 42.10
C GLY A 4 -38.61 24.89 41.24
N LYS A 5 -37.58 25.21 40.47
CA LYS A 5 -36.89 24.38 39.47
C LYS A 5 -36.42 23.06 40.07
N GLU A 6 -36.54 22.03 39.24
CA GLU A 6 -36.20 20.63 39.50
C GLU A 6 -34.92 20.44 40.33
N THR A 7 -35.06 19.65 41.39
CA THR A 7 -33.97 19.21 42.25
C THR A 7 -32.95 18.40 41.45
N SER A 8 -31.68 18.57 41.81
CA SER A 8 -30.44 18.07 41.21
C SER A 8 -30.37 16.58 40.81
N LEU A 9 -31.40 15.78 41.08
CA LEU A 9 -31.54 14.37 40.70
C LEU A 9 -31.90 14.15 39.21
N GLU A 10 -32.54 15.11 38.53
CA GLU A 10 -32.84 14.97 37.09
C GLU A 10 -31.62 15.23 36.18
N LEU A 11 -30.65 15.99 36.68
CA LEU A 11 -29.35 16.19 36.04
C LEU A 11 -28.40 14.99 36.18
N LEU A 12 -28.84 13.89 36.80
CA LEU A 12 -28.04 12.67 36.99
C LEU A 12 -28.08 11.71 35.77
N LYS A 13 -28.79 12.04 34.68
CA LYS A 13 -28.99 11.10 33.55
C LYS A 13 -28.50 11.61 32.20
N SER A 14 -27.93 12.80 32.13
CA SER A 14 -27.27 13.35 30.95
C SER A 14 -25.76 13.09 30.92
N ASP A 15 -25.25 12.28 31.86
CA ASP A 15 -23.93 11.67 31.77
C ASP A 15 -23.94 10.53 30.72
N ARG A 16 -24.26 10.88 29.47
CA ARG A 16 -23.66 10.16 28.35
C ARG A 16 -22.19 10.52 28.37
N LYS A 17 -21.44 9.83 29.22
CA LYS A 17 -20.00 9.69 29.10
C LYS A 17 -19.77 8.97 27.77
N VAL A 18 -19.85 9.74 26.69
CA VAL A 18 -19.38 9.36 25.36
C VAL A 18 -17.89 9.25 25.54
N GLU A 19 -17.43 8.08 25.96
CA GLU A 19 -16.06 7.65 25.78
C GLU A 19 -15.75 7.89 24.31
N ARG A 20 -15.05 8.99 24.03
CA ARG A 20 -14.47 9.25 22.72
C ARG A 20 -13.46 8.13 22.51
N ARG A 21 -13.93 7.00 21.99
CA ARG A 21 -13.07 5.93 21.51
C ARG A 21 -12.28 6.54 20.38
N ILE A 22 -11.02 6.91 20.66
CA ILE A 22 -10.07 7.26 19.63
C ILE A 22 -9.84 5.95 18.87
N ASN A 23 -10.56 5.79 17.76
CA ASN A 23 -10.36 4.68 16.86
C ASN A 23 -9.01 4.92 16.17
N VAL A 24 -7.93 4.40 16.75
CA VAL A 24 -6.61 4.45 16.13
C VAL A 24 -6.61 3.39 15.03
N PRO A 25 -6.62 3.78 13.74
CA PRO A 25 -6.60 2.80 12.67
C PRO A 25 -5.30 2.00 12.76
N ASN A 26 -5.41 0.68 12.68
CA ASN A 26 -4.23 -0.17 12.59
C ASN A 26 -3.39 0.26 11.38
N LYS A 27 -2.09 0.49 11.62
CA LYS A 27 -1.15 0.76 10.54
C LYS A 27 -1.12 -0.44 9.60
N SER A 28 -1.07 -0.17 8.30
CA SER A 28 -0.92 -1.22 7.29
C SER A 28 0.35 -2.02 7.58
N ARG A 29 0.27 -3.34 7.39
CA ARG A 29 1.45 -4.22 7.50
C ARG A 29 2.43 -3.82 6.41
N CYS A 30 3.64 -3.41 6.79
CA CYS A 30 4.72 -3.22 5.83
C CYS A 30 5.52 -4.53 5.69
N GLY A 31 5.53 -5.09 4.49
CA GLY A 31 6.38 -6.22 4.14
C GLY A 31 7.78 -5.78 3.72
N ARG A 32 8.62 -6.76 3.34
CA ARG A 32 9.91 -6.48 2.69
C ARG A 32 9.67 -5.86 1.31
N PRO A 33 10.38 -4.79 0.93
CA PRO A 33 10.26 -4.22 -0.40
C PRO A 33 10.70 -5.23 -1.48
N HIS A 34 10.14 -5.07 -2.67
CA HIS A 34 10.57 -5.86 -3.83
C HIS A 34 12.03 -5.58 -4.18
N LYS A 35 12.69 -6.57 -4.78
CA LYS A 35 14.09 -6.44 -5.22
C LYS A 35 14.24 -5.44 -6.38
N LEU A 36 13.24 -5.40 -7.26
CA LEU A 36 13.12 -4.41 -8.33
C LEU A 36 12.24 -3.25 -7.86
N ASN A 37 12.65 -2.03 -8.20
CA ASN A 37 11.90 -0.82 -7.87
C ASN A 37 10.91 -0.51 -9.01
N ASP A 38 9.94 0.36 -8.78
CA ASP A 38 8.94 0.75 -9.79
C ASP A 38 9.57 1.35 -11.06
N ARG A 39 10.75 1.96 -10.93
CA ARG A 39 11.51 2.46 -12.08
C ARG A 39 12.02 1.31 -12.95
N ASP A 40 12.52 0.25 -12.32
CA ASP A 40 13.01 -0.94 -13.03
C ASP A 40 11.82 -1.64 -13.72
N ALA A 41 10.70 -1.80 -13.03
CA ALA A 41 9.46 -2.38 -13.58
C ALA A 41 8.97 -1.61 -14.82
N ARG A 42 8.86 -0.28 -14.73
CA ARG A 42 8.49 0.58 -15.86
C ARG A 42 9.48 0.50 -17.02
N ALA A 43 10.77 0.37 -16.74
CA ALA A 43 11.79 0.21 -17.78
C ALA A 43 11.63 -1.13 -18.52
N ILE A 44 11.32 -2.22 -17.81
CA ILE A 44 11.01 -3.53 -18.39
C ILE A 44 9.80 -3.43 -19.32
N VAL A 45 8.71 -2.85 -18.84
CA VAL A 45 7.48 -2.69 -19.64
C VAL A 45 7.74 -1.87 -20.89
N ARG A 46 8.50 -0.76 -20.79
CA ARG A 46 8.89 0.06 -21.95
C ARG A 46 9.72 -0.72 -22.96
N LYS A 47 10.63 -1.58 -22.51
CA LYS A 47 11.46 -2.42 -23.41
C LYS A 47 10.61 -3.44 -24.15
N VAL A 48 9.71 -4.12 -23.46
CA VAL A 48 8.78 -5.07 -24.08
C VAL A 48 7.82 -4.37 -25.05
N LYS A 49 7.35 -3.16 -24.73
CA LYS A 49 6.54 -2.36 -25.66
C LYS A 49 7.31 -1.99 -26.95
N LYS A 50 8.61 -1.72 -26.86
CA LYS A 50 9.47 -1.44 -28.02
C LYS A 50 9.79 -2.70 -28.82
N ASN A 51 10.05 -3.82 -28.15
CA ASN A 51 10.35 -5.10 -28.77
C ASN A 51 9.57 -6.23 -28.05
N PRO A 52 8.37 -6.59 -28.54
CA PRO A 52 7.51 -7.55 -27.84
C PRO A 52 8.03 -8.99 -27.91
N LYS A 53 8.97 -9.29 -28.81
CA LYS A 53 9.55 -10.64 -28.95
C LYS A 53 10.72 -10.90 -28.00
N ILE A 54 11.11 -9.91 -27.19
CA ILE A 54 12.21 -10.08 -26.25
C ILE A 54 11.85 -11.09 -25.17
N SER A 55 12.76 -12.05 -24.93
CA SER A 55 12.55 -13.10 -23.95
C SER A 55 12.84 -12.59 -22.52
N ALA A 56 12.21 -13.23 -21.53
CA ALA A 56 12.43 -12.89 -20.12
C ALA A 56 13.90 -13.06 -19.66
N PRO A 57 14.64 -14.12 -20.03
CA PRO A 57 16.07 -14.24 -19.69
C PRO A 57 16.91 -13.08 -20.22
N ASN A 58 16.70 -12.68 -21.48
CA ASN A 58 17.43 -11.55 -22.07
C ASN A 58 17.13 -10.23 -21.34
N LEU A 59 15.92 -10.05 -20.83
CA LEU A 59 15.57 -8.89 -20.00
C LEU A 59 16.28 -8.93 -18.65
N VAL A 60 16.45 -10.10 -18.03
CA VAL A 60 17.21 -10.25 -16.78
C VAL A 60 18.64 -9.79 -16.98
N ASP A 61 19.31 -10.24 -18.04
CA ASP A 61 20.70 -9.86 -18.31
C ASP A 61 20.84 -8.34 -18.48
N GLN A 62 19.90 -7.72 -19.20
CA GLN A 62 19.90 -6.27 -19.35
C GLN A 62 19.64 -5.51 -18.04
N ILE A 63 18.82 -6.05 -17.14
CA ILE A 63 18.58 -5.46 -15.81
C ILE A 63 19.81 -5.64 -14.93
N ALA A 64 20.47 -6.79 -14.99
CA ALA A 64 21.71 -7.06 -14.27
C ALA A 64 22.79 -6.05 -14.69
N THR A 65 22.94 -5.79 -15.99
CA THR A 65 23.90 -4.80 -16.51
C THR A 65 23.51 -3.36 -16.16
N ALA A 66 22.22 -2.99 -16.25
CA ALA A 66 21.79 -1.60 -16.05
C ALA A 66 21.68 -1.19 -14.57
N SER A 67 21.21 -2.10 -13.71
CA SER A 67 20.89 -1.81 -12.30
C SER A 67 21.74 -2.62 -11.31
N GLY A 68 22.59 -3.54 -11.76
CA GLY A 68 23.38 -4.42 -10.89
C GLY A 68 22.55 -5.48 -10.15
N LYS A 69 21.27 -5.65 -10.50
CA LYS A 69 20.33 -6.51 -9.78
C LYS A 69 20.13 -7.83 -10.51
N ASN A 70 20.66 -8.91 -9.97
CA ASN A 70 20.36 -10.24 -10.46
C ASN A 70 19.00 -10.73 -9.95
N VAL A 71 18.10 -11.10 -10.85
CA VAL A 71 16.73 -11.54 -10.53
C VAL A 71 16.38 -12.80 -11.31
N HIS A 72 15.54 -13.65 -10.74
CA HIS A 72 15.07 -14.83 -11.47
C HIS A 72 14.16 -14.39 -12.65
N PRO A 73 14.21 -15.03 -13.83
CA PRO A 73 13.36 -14.68 -14.97
C PRO A 73 11.86 -14.65 -14.66
N GLU A 74 11.40 -15.47 -13.72
CA GLU A 74 10.01 -15.44 -13.27
C GLU A 74 9.58 -14.13 -12.61
N THR A 75 10.53 -13.40 -12.01
CA THR A 75 10.27 -12.07 -11.45
C THR A 75 9.87 -11.10 -12.56
N VAL A 76 10.55 -11.18 -13.71
CA VAL A 76 10.26 -10.36 -14.90
C VAL A 76 8.90 -10.76 -15.48
N ARG A 77 8.60 -12.06 -15.56
CA ARG A 77 7.28 -12.54 -16.04
C ARG A 77 6.14 -12.07 -15.14
N ARG A 78 6.34 -12.09 -13.81
CA ARG A 78 5.34 -11.58 -12.84
C ARG A 78 5.05 -10.10 -13.08
N ILE A 79 6.08 -9.28 -13.24
CA ILE A 79 5.92 -7.83 -13.53
C ILE A 79 5.12 -7.62 -14.81
N LEU A 80 5.42 -8.38 -15.87
CA LEU A 80 4.71 -8.28 -17.13
C LEU A 80 3.24 -8.73 -17.04
N ARG A 81 2.91 -9.64 -16.11
CA ARG A 81 1.53 -10.10 -15.89
C ARG A 81 0.72 -9.11 -15.05
N THR A 82 1.32 -8.50 -14.04
CA THR A 82 0.64 -7.54 -13.16
C THR A 82 0.39 -6.20 -13.86
N GLY A 83 1.27 -5.79 -14.78
CA GLY A 83 1.04 -4.63 -15.64
C GLY A 83 1.00 -3.30 -14.88
N ASP A 84 2.05 -2.97 -14.13
CA ASP A 84 2.29 -1.64 -13.55
C ASP A 84 2.91 -0.65 -14.57
#